data_AF-A0A7S2ALV4-F1
#
_entry.id   AF-A0A7S2ALV4-F1
#
_cell.length_a   1.000
_cell.length_b   1.000
_cell.length_c   1.000
_cell.angle_alpha   90.00
_cell.angle_beta   90.00
_cell.angle_gamma   90.00
#
_symmetry.space_group_name_H-M   'P 1'
#
loop_
_entity.id
_entity.type
_entity.pdbx_description
1 polymer ?
#
loop_
_entity_poly.entity_id
_entity_poly.type
_entity_poly.pdbx_seq_one_letter_code
_entity_poly.pdbx_strand_id
1 'polypeptide(L)'
;PVSVYRVGRVSHARNPLSNGRLRYKVTVNAHENHMTGIALLHGGMALVIVEGVPKSQKRYQKLMLNRIDWNPDVDEIGDDDDADGAGAGGSNNAAPDMKEPKNQEDYLDRMGVTNLVHANEAVVAHQVVKCELLWSGVEAHPAFKGKFRVEATRDEVDARRVLEAAGVVRYLDLALGS
;
A
#
# COMPACT_ATOMS: atom_id res chain seq x y z
N PRO A 1 -8.26 3.59 -23.33
CA PRO A 1 -7.33 2.91 -22.41
C PRO A 1 -7.78 3.05 -20.96
N VAL A 2 -7.71 1.97 -20.20
CA VAL A 2 -8.18 1.88 -18.82
C VAL A 2 -7.10 1.20 -17.98
N SER A 3 -6.92 1.66 -16.75
CA SER A 3 -6.07 1.01 -15.74
C SER A 3 -6.82 0.90 -14.42
N VAL A 4 -6.63 -0.23 -13.74
CA VAL A 4 -7.34 -0.61 -12.52
C VAL A 4 -6.31 -0.89 -11.44
N TYR A 5 -6.41 -0.19 -10.32
CA TYR A 5 -5.51 -0.32 -9.18
C TYR A 5 -6.25 -0.74 -7.93
N ARG A 6 -5.60 -1.59 -7.14
CA ARG A 6 -5.96 -1.88 -5.76
C ARG A 6 -5.02 -1.11 -4.84
N VAL A 7 -5.58 -0.33 -3.92
CA VAL A 7 -4.80 0.36 -2.90
C VAL A 7 -5.29 -0.05 -1.53
N GLY A 8 -4.50 -0.80 -0.79
CA GLY A 8 -4.96 -1.38 0.46
C GLY A 8 -3.87 -2.12 1.22
N ARG A 9 -4.21 -2.51 2.43
CA ARG A 9 -3.44 -3.46 3.23
C ARG A 9 -3.94 -4.87 2.95
N VAL A 10 -3.15 -5.88 3.28
CA VAL A 10 -3.64 -7.26 3.36
C VAL A 10 -4.63 -7.38 4.53
N SER A 11 -4.36 -6.70 5.64
CA SER A 11 -5.29 -6.58 6.77
C SER A 11 -6.40 -5.56 6.49
N HIS A 12 -7.67 -5.95 6.60
CA HIS A 12 -8.83 -5.08 6.31
C HIS A 12 -9.14 -4.08 7.43
N ALA A 13 -8.17 -3.27 7.86
CA ALA A 13 -8.34 -2.32 8.95
C ALA A 13 -8.92 -0.98 8.48
N ARG A 14 -8.09 -0.13 7.85
CA ARG A 14 -8.45 1.24 7.46
C ARG A 14 -8.13 1.48 6.00
N ASN A 15 -9.09 2.10 5.31
CA ASN A 15 -8.94 2.49 3.93
C ASN A 15 -7.85 3.58 3.77
N PRO A 16 -6.84 3.38 2.89
CA PRO A 16 -5.79 4.37 2.67
C PRO A 16 -6.30 5.71 2.16
N LEU A 17 -7.34 5.72 1.31
CA LEU A 17 -7.91 6.95 0.75
C LEU A 17 -8.85 7.69 1.72
N SER A 18 -9.05 7.19 2.94
CA SER A 18 -9.61 8.01 4.02
C SER A 18 -8.63 9.14 4.41
N ASN A 19 -7.32 8.96 4.21
CA ASN A 19 -6.33 10.02 4.36
C ASN A 19 -6.53 11.10 3.28
N GLY A 20 -6.77 12.34 3.71
CA GLY A 20 -7.02 13.47 2.83
C GLY A 20 -5.85 13.78 1.87
N ARG A 21 -4.59 13.61 2.32
CA ARG A 21 -3.39 13.87 1.51
C ARG A 21 -3.26 12.86 0.38
N LEU A 22 -3.45 11.58 0.66
CA LEU A 22 -3.42 10.51 -0.34
C LEU A 22 -4.57 10.66 -1.33
N ARG A 23 -5.80 10.87 -0.83
CA ARG A 23 -6.99 11.13 -1.65
C ARG A 23 -6.82 12.34 -2.57
N TYR A 24 -6.24 13.43 -2.06
CA TYR A 24 -5.93 14.61 -2.85
C TYR A 24 -4.94 14.29 -3.98
N LYS A 25 -3.81 13.62 -3.69
CA LYS A 25 -2.83 13.22 -4.71
C LYS A 25 -3.49 12.41 -5.84
N VAL A 26 -4.29 11.40 -5.51
CA VAL A 26 -5.00 10.55 -6.48
C VAL A 26 -5.97 11.37 -7.33
N THR A 27 -6.78 12.21 -6.69
CA THR A 27 -7.86 12.95 -7.35
C THR A 27 -7.35 14.09 -8.22
N VAL A 28 -6.42 14.92 -7.70
CA VAL A 28 -5.89 16.08 -8.42
C VAL A 28 -5.08 15.64 -9.62
N ASN A 29 -4.24 14.62 -9.48
CA ASN A 29 -3.50 14.12 -10.64
C ASN A 29 -4.44 13.52 -11.68
N ALA A 30 -5.54 12.86 -11.29
CA ALA A 30 -6.48 12.33 -12.28
C ALA A 30 -7.09 13.49 -13.09
N HIS A 31 -7.47 14.57 -12.41
CA HIS A 31 -7.99 15.78 -13.03
C HIS A 31 -6.97 16.48 -13.95
N GLU A 32 -5.74 16.72 -13.47
CA GLU A 32 -4.66 17.35 -14.26
C GLU A 32 -4.25 16.51 -15.47
N ASN A 33 -4.40 15.20 -15.39
CA ASN A 33 -4.13 14.29 -16.51
C ASN A 33 -5.34 14.10 -17.45
N HIS A 34 -6.42 14.84 -17.24
CA HIS A 34 -7.68 14.74 -17.98
C HIS A 34 -8.23 13.32 -18.02
N MET A 35 -8.16 12.61 -16.88
CA MET A 35 -8.67 11.26 -16.74
C MET A 35 -10.09 11.28 -16.20
N THR A 36 -10.90 10.34 -16.68
CA THR A 36 -12.20 10.00 -16.11
C THR A 36 -12.03 8.74 -15.25
N GLY A 37 -13.01 8.43 -14.41
CA GLY A 37 -12.94 7.24 -13.56
C GLY A 37 -13.53 7.41 -12.18
N ILE A 38 -13.18 6.47 -11.31
CA ILE A 38 -13.65 6.42 -9.91
C ILE A 38 -12.55 5.89 -9.00
N ALA A 39 -12.43 6.46 -7.79
CA ALA A 39 -11.86 5.78 -6.64
C ALA A 39 -13.00 5.32 -5.73
N LEU A 40 -13.27 4.03 -5.71
CA LEU A 40 -14.27 3.41 -4.86
C LEU A 40 -13.62 2.98 -3.55
N LEU A 41 -14.00 3.61 -2.44
CA LEU A 41 -13.55 3.22 -1.10
C LEU A 41 -14.48 2.13 -0.61
N HIS A 42 -13.94 0.92 -0.42
CA HIS A 42 -14.71 -0.24 -0.02
C HIS A 42 -13.94 -1.05 1.04
N GLY A 43 -14.50 -1.11 2.27
CA GLY A 43 -13.82 -1.73 3.40
C GLY A 43 -12.43 -1.13 3.63
N GLY A 44 -11.43 -2.01 3.84
CA GLY A 44 -10.03 -1.64 4.05
C GLY A 44 -9.23 -1.27 2.79
N MET A 45 -9.84 -1.24 1.60
CA MET A 45 -9.15 -0.99 0.33
C MET A 45 -9.87 0.02 -0.56
N ALA A 46 -9.13 0.62 -1.48
CA ALA A 46 -9.68 1.45 -2.53
C ALA A 46 -9.43 0.82 -3.89
N LEU A 47 -10.49 0.71 -4.68
CA LEU A 47 -10.45 0.35 -6.09
C LEU A 47 -10.40 1.62 -6.93
N VAL A 48 -9.29 1.87 -7.60
CA VAL A 48 -9.10 3.05 -8.44
C VAL A 48 -9.14 2.64 -9.90
N ILE A 49 -10.15 3.07 -10.64
CA ILE A 49 -10.31 2.82 -12.07
C ILE A 49 -10.15 4.16 -12.79
N VAL A 50 -9.24 4.22 -13.76
CA VAL A 50 -8.97 5.44 -14.53
C VAL A 50 -8.98 5.17 -16.03
N GLU A 51 -9.67 6.04 -16.77
CA GLU A 51 -9.77 6.01 -18.22
C GLU A 51 -9.17 7.29 -18.80
N GLY A 52 -8.46 7.17 -19.93
CA GLY A 52 -7.82 8.32 -20.55
C GLY A 52 -6.92 7.95 -21.72
N VAL A 53 -6.25 8.94 -22.27
CA VAL A 53 -5.33 8.77 -23.40
C VAL A 53 -4.03 8.04 -22.98
N PRO A 54 -3.33 7.36 -23.90
CA PRO A 54 -2.14 6.56 -23.56
C PRO A 54 -1.04 7.34 -22.82
N LYS A 55 -0.83 8.61 -23.16
CA LYS A 55 0.17 9.46 -22.49
C LYS A 55 -0.20 9.71 -21.02
N SER A 56 -1.48 9.94 -20.74
CA SER A 56 -1.98 10.14 -19.37
C SER A 56 -1.92 8.85 -18.55
N GLN A 57 -2.25 7.70 -19.15
CA GLN A 57 -2.11 6.40 -18.50
C GLN A 57 -0.69 6.15 -17.99
N LYS A 58 0.33 6.35 -18.83
CA LYS A 58 1.74 6.16 -18.42
C LYS A 58 2.14 7.08 -17.26
N ARG A 59 1.72 8.36 -17.30
CA ARG A 59 2.02 9.32 -16.23
C ARG A 59 1.31 8.94 -14.93
N TYR A 60 0.05 8.53 -15.00
CA TYR A 60 -0.75 8.16 -13.85
C TYR A 60 -0.29 6.85 -13.22
N GLN A 61 0.07 5.85 -14.03
CA GLN A 61 0.66 4.60 -13.55
C GLN A 61 1.97 4.86 -12.78
N LYS A 62 2.88 5.68 -13.33
CA LYS A 62 4.12 6.05 -12.63
C LYS A 62 3.84 6.80 -11.33
N LEU A 63 2.80 7.64 -11.30
CA LEU A 63 2.36 8.30 -10.07
C LEU A 63 1.92 7.27 -9.02
N MET A 64 0.96 6.42 -9.39
CA MET A 64 0.31 5.47 -8.46
C MET A 64 1.28 4.43 -7.91
N LEU A 65 2.14 3.86 -8.76
CA LEU A 65 3.01 2.76 -8.36
C LEU A 65 4.32 3.23 -7.72
N ASN A 66 4.82 4.42 -8.08
CA ASN A 66 6.21 4.80 -7.73
C ASN A 66 6.35 6.15 -7.00
N ARG A 67 5.42 7.10 -7.17
CA ARG A 67 5.61 8.48 -6.65
C ARG A 67 4.75 8.80 -5.43
N ILE A 68 3.60 8.15 -5.29
CA ILE A 68 2.81 8.29 -4.09
C ILE A 68 3.46 7.39 -3.04
N ASP A 69 4.07 8.02 -2.04
CA ASP A 69 4.27 7.36 -0.77
C ASP A 69 2.89 7.11 -0.13
N TRP A 70 2.57 5.82 0.01
CA TRP A 70 1.31 5.31 0.53
C TRP A 70 1.34 5.09 2.06
N ASN A 71 2.51 5.20 2.69
CA ASN A 71 2.72 4.95 4.11
C ASN A 71 3.50 6.14 4.74
N PRO A 72 2.93 7.35 4.75
CA PRO A 72 3.64 8.55 5.22
C PRO A 72 3.97 8.57 6.71
N ASP A 73 3.39 7.66 7.49
CA ASP A 73 3.50 7.65 8.95
C ASP A 73 4.60 6.68 9.46
N VAL A 74 5.23 5.87 8.60
CA VAL A 74 6.30 4.93 9.03
C VAL A 74 7.71 5.55 9.05
N ASP A 75 7.89 6.72 8.43
CA ASP A 75 9.20 7.38 8.34
C ASP A 75 9.62 8.10 9.65
N GLU A 76 8.74 8.25 10.64
CA GLU A 76 9.05 8.99 11.89
C GLU A 76 9.70 8.15 13.00
N ILE A 77 10.01 6.86 12.77
CA ILE A 77 10.42 5.91 13.84
C ILE A 77 11.93 5.52 13.77
N GLY A 78 12.70 5.98 12.78
CA GLY A 78 14.07 5.50 12.58
C GLY A 78 15.09 6.59 12.28
N ASP A 79 15.54 7.31 13.30
CA ASP A 79 16.83 8.02 13.34
C ASP A 79 17.19 8.31 14.82
N ASP A 80 17.69 7.31 15.54
CA ASP A 80 18.34 7.44 16.87
C ASP A 80 19.43 6.36 17.00
N ASP A 81 20.43 6.36 16.12
CA ASP A 81 21.68 5.59 16.31
C ASP A 81 22.87 6.55 16.40
N ASP A 82 22.88 7.36 17.46
CA ASP A 82 24.08 8.06 17.95
C ASP A 82 24.39 7.56 19.38
N ALA A 83 25.33 6.62 19.50
CA ALA A 83 25.95 6.31 20.79
C ALA A 83 27.40 5.80 20.61
N ASP A 84 28.30 6.73 20.32
CA ASP A 84 29.73 6.58 20.65
C ASP A 84 29.89 6.57 22.18
N GLY A 85 30.49 5.50 22.72
CA GLY A 85 30.68 5.36 24.17
C GLY A 85 31.79 4.38 24.55
N ALA A 86 33.04 4.84 24.50
CA ALA A 86 34.16 4.19 25.14
C ALA A 86 34.04 4.23 26.68
N GLY A 87 34.24 3.09 27.35
CA GLY A 87 34.29 3.01 28.81
C GLY A 87 34.73 1.64 29.33
N ALA A 88 36.03 1.49 29.58
CA ALA A 88 36.62 0.30 30.19
C ALA A 88 36.30 0.21 31.70
N GLY A 89 35.94 -0.99 32.16
CA GLY A 89 35.80 -1.32 33.58
C GLY A 89 35.59 -2.83 33.78
N GLY A 90 36.67 -3.55 34.12
CA GLY A 90 36.66 -5.00 34.29
C GLY A 90 36.07 -5.48 35.62
N SER A 91 35.42 -6.63 35.58
CA SER A 91 35.23 -7.52 36.73
C SER A 91 35.09 -8.97 36.25
N ASN A 92 35.94 -9.84 36.77
CA ASN A 92 36.05 -11.23 36.38
C ASN A 92 34.90 -12.06 36.96
N ASN A 93 33.89 -12.35 36.13
CA ASN A 93 33.11 -13.58 36.23
C ASN A 93 33.30 -14.31 34.90
N ALA A 94 33.90 -15.49 34.92
CA ALA A 94 34.12 -16.29 33.72
C ALA A 94 32.74 -16.75 33.18
N ALA A 95 32.15 -15.94 32.31
CA ALA A 95 31.06 -16.39 31.46
C ALA A 95 31.54 -17.60 30.64
N PRO A 96 30.68 -18.61 30.41
CA PRO A 96 31.04 -19.71 29.51
C PRO A 96 31.48 -19.12 28.16
N ASP A 97 32.48 -19.73 27.54
CA ASP A 97 33.08 -19.37 26.24
C ASP A 97 32.03 -19.43 25.11
N MET A 98 31.12 -18.45 25.11
CA MET A 98 30.16 -18.23 24.07
C MET A 98 30.88 -17.46 22.98
N LYS A 99 31.36 -18.18 21.96
CA LYS A 99 31.91 -17.60 20.74
C LYS A 99 31.06 -16.42 20.31
N GLU A 100 31.66 -15.29 20.03
CA GLU A 100 30.97 -14.10 19.53
C GLU A 100 30.09 -14.45 18.32
N PRO A 101 28.85 -13.92 18.24
CA PRO A 101 27.94 -14.22 17.14
C PRO A 101 28.57 -13.79 15.81
N LYS A 102 28.45 -14.64 14.78
CA LYS A 102 29.08 -14.39 13.48
C LYS A 102 28.37 -13.32 12.66
N ASN A 103 27.08 -13.11 12.92
CA ASN A 103 26.22 -12.14 12.26
C ASN A 103 24.95 -11.91 13.10
N GLN A 104 24.08 -11.01 12.63
CA GLN A 104 22.81 -10.69 13.28
C GLN A 104 21.90 -11.91 13.40
N GLU A 105 21.82 -12.75 12.37
CA GLU A 105 20.97 -13.96 12.39
C GLU A 105 21.40 -14.95 13.49
N ASP A 106 22.70 -15.21 13.63
CA ASP A 106 23.28 -16.08 14.66
C ASP A 106 23.02 -15.54 16.07
N TYR A 107 23.08 -14.21 16.26
CA TYR A 107 22.69 -13.60 17.52
C TYR A 107 21.21 -13.82 17.84
N LEU A 108 20.31 -13.54 16.88
CA LEU A 108 18.87 -13.71 17.06
C LEU A 108 18.48 -15.18 17.32
N ASP A 109 19.16 -16.12 16.67
CA ASP A 109 18.91 -17.56 16.83
C ASP A 109 19.33 -18.05 18.22
N ARG A 110 20.52 -17.62 18.69
CA ARG A 110 21.00 -17.91 20.05
C ARG A 110 20.13 -17.32 21.14
N MET A 111 19.55 -16.16 20.89
CA MET A 111 18.57 -15.52 21.77
C MET A 111 17.19 -16.19 21.70
N GLY A 112 16.97 -17.14 20.78
CA GLY A 112 15.70 -17.84 20.59
C GLY A 112 14.58 -16.93 20.06
N VAL A 113 14.92 -15.79 19.47
CA VAL A 113 13.94 -14.76 19.04
C VAL A 113 13.68 -14.73 17.54
N THR A 114 14.35 -15.55 16.73
CA THR A 114 14.18 -15.61 15.26
C THR A 114 12.71 -15.73 14.85
N ASN A 115 11.95 -16.65 15.45
CA ASN A 115 10.53 -16.82 15.16
C ASN A 115 9.68 -15.59 15.52
N LEU A 116 10.03 -14.88 16.59
CA LEU A 116 9.32 -13.68 17.00
C LEU A 116 9.60 -12.51 16.05
N VAL A 117 10.85 -12.35 15.61
CA VAL A 117 11.25 -11.35 14.62
C VAL A 117 10.53 -11.59 13.31
N HIS A 118 10.58 -12.81 12.76
CA HIS A 118 9.87 -13.16 11.52
C HIS A 118 8.35 -12.98 11.63
N ALA A 119 7.75 -13.34 12.78
CA ALA A 119 6.32 -13.12 13.01
C ALA A 119 5.99 -11.61 13.03
N ASN A 120 6.83 -10.80 13.67
CA ASN A 120 6.65 -9.35 13.70
C ASN A 120 6.81 -8.73 12.30
N GLU A 121 7.84 -9.10 11.56
CA GLU A 121 8.04 -8.68 10.17
C GLU A 121 6.85 -9.06 9.29
N ALA A 122 6.30 -10.26 9.44
CA ALA A 122 5.10 -10.69 8.75
C ALA A 122 3.89 -9.81 9.12
N VAL A 123 3.69 -9.50 10.40
CA VAL A 123 2.61 -8.60 10.87
C VAL A 123 2.77 -7.20 10.29
N VAL A 124 3.98 -6.63 10.35
CA VAL A 124 4.29 -5.31 9.79
C VAL A 124 4.03 -5.30 8.28
N ALA A 125 4.47 -6.32 7.55
CA ALA A 125 4.24 -6.44 6.12
C ALA A 125 2.73 -6.47 5.75
N HIS A 126 1.87 -7.03 6.62
CA HIS A 126 0.41 -7.03 6.44
C HIS A 126 -0.25 -5.69 6.77
N GLN A 127 0.47 -4.77 7.44
CA GLN A 127 0.02 -3.43 7.78
C GLN A 127 0.49 -2.36 6.78
N VAL A 128 1.45 -2.68 5.91
CA VAL A 128 1.90 -1.77 4.85
C VAL A 128 0.81 -1.66 3.77
N VAL A 129 0.46 -0.42 3.41
CA VAL A 129 -0.39 -0.13 2.26
C VAL A 129 0.40 -0.40 0.99
N LYS A 130 -0.17 -1.22 0.11
CA LYS A 130 0.35 -1.48 -1.24
C LYS A 130 -0.58 -0.86 -2.29
N CYS A 131 0.01 -0.43 -3.39
CA CYS A 131 -0.71 -0.02 -4.60
C CYS A 131 -0.32 -0.98 -5.74
N GLU A 132 -1.29 -1.75 -6.20
CA GLU A 132 -1.08 -2.82 -7.18
C GLU A 132 -1.87 -2.52 -8.45
N LEU A 133 -1.23 -2.65 -9.61
CA LEU A 133 -1.93 -2.60 -10.89
C LEU A 133 -2.56 -3.96 -11.15
N LEU A 134 -3.89 -4.04 -11.01
CA LEU A 134 -4.64 -5.27 -11.23
C LEU A 134 -4.82 -5.55 -12.73
N TRP A 135 -5.10 -4.50 -13.51
CA TRP A 135 -5.36 -4.63 -14.93
C TRP A 135 -5.05 -3.34 -15.69
N SER A 136 -4.56 -3.47 -16.92
CA SER A 136 -4.40 -2.35 -17.85
C SER A 136 -4.68 -2.81 -19.27
N GLY A 137 -5.44 -2.02 -20.03
CA GLY A 137 -5.82 -2.39 -21.39
C GLY A 137 -6.68 -1.35 -22.09
N VAL A 138 -7.34 -1.78 -23.16
CA VAL A 138 -8.27 -0.96 -23.95
C VAL A 138 -9.65 -1.59 -23.85
N GLU A 139 -10.62 -0.81 -23.36
CA GLU A 139 -12.04 -1.15 -23.40
C GLU A 139 -12.70 -0.47 -24.60
N ALA A 140 -13.75 -1.11 -25.14
CA ALA A 140 -14.45 -0.63 -26.33
C ALA A 140 -15.13 0.73 -26.12
N HIS A 141 -15.68 0.97 -24.92
CA HIS A 141 -16.39 2.19 -24.59
C HIS A 141 -15.94 2.71 -23.20
N PRO A 142 -15.86 4.05 -23.01
CA PRO A 142 -15.61 4.63 -21.69
C PRO A 142 -16.79 4.37 -20.75
N ALA A 143 -16.52 3.81 -19.58
CA ALA A 143 -17.50 3.52 -18.54
C ALA A 143 -17.90 4.77 -17.76
N PHE A 144 -16.98 5.73 -17.60
CA PHE A 144 -17.21 6.90 -16.76
C PHE A 144 -17.38 8.17 -17.58
N LYS A 145 -18.56 8.78 -17.47
CA LYS A 145 -18.84 10.11 -18.04
C LYS A 145 -18.47 11.20 -17.04
N GLY A 146 -17.78 12.24 -17.51
CA GLY A 146 -17.38 13.37 -16.68
C GLY A 146 -16.07 13.15 -15.93
N LYS A 147 -15.85 13.96 -14.88
CA LYS A 147 -14.59 14.01 -14.14
C LYS A 147 -14.41 12.76 -13.27
N PHE A 148 -13.15 12.43 -12.99
CA PHE A 148 -12.80 11.47 -11.94
C PHE A 148 -13.45 11.85 -10.61
N ARG A 149 -14.03 10.89 -9.90
CA ARG A 149 -14.68 11.10 -8.60
C ARG A 149 -14.23 10.09 -7.56
N VAL A 150 -14.46 10.42 -6.29
CA VAL A 150 -14.24 9.52 -5.16
C VAL A 150 -15.59 9.18 -4.56
N GLU A 151 -15.86 7.90 -4.32
CA GLU A 151 -17.13 7.40 -3.80
C GLU A 151 -16.86 6.37 -2.71
N ALA A 152 -17.50 6.53 -1.56
CA ALA A 152 -17.37 5.59 -0.45
C ALA A 152 -18.60 4.69 -0.38
N THR A 153 -18.35 3.40 -0.16
CA THR A 153 -19.40 2.38 -0.09
C THR A 153 -19.42 1.76 1.29
N ARG A 154 -20.61 1.40 1.74
CA ARG A 154 -20.81 0.84 3.09
C ARG A 154 -20.62 -0.68 3.16
N ASP A 155 -20.98 -1.38 2.08
CA ASP A 155 -21.00 -2.83 1.98
C ASP A 155 -20.76 -3.26 0.52
N GLU A 156 -20.58 -4.57 0.31
CA GLU A 156 -20.23 -5.10 -1.02
C GLU A 156 -21.40 -4.95 -2.01
N VAL A 157 -22.64 -4.99 -1.52
CA VAL A 157 -23.84 -4.84 -2.34
C VAL A 157 -23.89 -3.44 -2.94
N ASP A 158 -23.59 -2.41 -2.14
CA ASP A 158 -23.49 -1.03 -2.58
C ASP A 158 -22.34 -0.83 -3.58
N ALA A 159 -21.17 -1.42 -3.29
CA ALA A 159 -20.03 -1.38 -4.21
C ALA A 159 -20.33 -2.04 -5.57
N ARG A 160 -20.98 -3.21 -5.57
CA ARG A 160 -21.43 -3.88 -6.78
C ARG A 160 -22.40 -3.01 -7.55
N ARG A 161 -23.43 -2.46 -6.89
CA ARG A 161 -24.42 -1.57 -7.53
C ARG A 161 -23.76 -0.39 -8.25
N VAL A 162 -22.80 0.28 -7.62
CA VAL A 162 -22.09 1.42 -8.21
C VAL A 162 -21.33 1.02 -9.49
N LEU A 163 -20.66 -0.13 -9.48
CA LEU A 163 -19.83 -0.58 -10.60
C LEU A 163 -20.64 -1.29 -11.69
N GLU A 164 -21.74 -1.95 -11.34
CA GLU A 164 -22.70 -2.52 -12.28
C GLU A 164 -23.37 -1.42 -13.10
N ALA A 165 -23.77 -0.31 -12.46
CA ALA A 165 -24.32 0.85 -13.16
C ALA A 165 -23.34 1.45 -14.18
N ALA A 166 -22.04 1.28 -13.97
CA ALA A 166 -20.97 1.69 -14.89
C ALA A 166 -20.50 0.57 -15.85
N GLY A 167 -21.02 -0.66 -15.73
CA GLY A 167 -20.63 -1.80 -16.57
C GLY A 167 -19.23 -2.36 -16.29
N VAL A 168 -18.67 -2.11 -15.10
CA VAL A 168 -17.29 -2.44 -14.74
C VAL A 168 -17.16 -3.25 -13.44
N VAL A 169 -18.24 -3.91 -13.02
CA VAL A 169 -18.28 -4.74 -11.78
C VAL A 169 -17.19 -5.80 -11.71
N ARG A 170 -16.75 -6.35 -12.85
CA ARG A 170 -15.65 -7.34 -12.94
C ARG A 170 -14.34 -6.88 -12.29
N TYR A 171 -14.10 -5.57 -12.22
CA TYR A 171 -12.92 -5.03 -11.57
C TYR A 171 -12.99 -5.10 -10.03
N LEU A 172 -14.20 -5.17 -9.46
CA LEU A 172 -14.38 -5.41 -8.03
C LEU A 172 -13.96 -6.84 -7.66
N ASP A 173 -14.41 -7.83 -8.42
CA ASP A 173 -14.05 -9.22 -8.16
C ASP A 173 -12.54 -9.44 -8.29
N LEU A 174 -11.91 -8.81 -9.28
CA LEU A 174 -10.44 -8.83 -9.44
C LEU A 174 -9.72 -8.20 -8.24
N ALA A 175 -10.29 -7.14 -7.64
CA ALA A 175 -9.70 -6.47 -6.49
C ALA A 175 -9.89 -7.22 -5.18
N LEU A 176 -11.01 -7.93 -5.02
CA LEU A 176 -11.30 -8.74 -3.85
C LEU A 176 -10.54 -10.08 -3.85
N GLY A 177 -10.20 -10.60 -5.02
CA GLY A 177 -9.38 -11.81 -5.17
C GLY A 177 -7.86 -11.59 -5.10
N SER A 178 -7.41 -10.35 -4.87
CA SER A 178 -6.00 -9.93 -4.83
C SER A 178 -5.48 -9.69 -3.42
#